data_AF-A0A4Q6B4S0-F1
#
_entry.id   AF-A0A4Q6B4S0-F1
#
_cell.length_a   1.000
_cell.length_b   1.000
_cell.length_c   1.000
_cell.angle_alpha   90.00
_cell.angle_beta   90.00
_cell.angle_gamma   90.00
#
_symmetry.space_group_name_H-M   'P 1'
#
loop_
_entity.id
_entity.type
_entity.pdbx_description
1 polymer ?
#
loop_
_entity_poly.entity_id
_entity_poly.type
_entity_poly.pdbx_seq_one_letter_code
_entity_poly.pdbx_strand_id
1 'polypeptide(L)'
;MSEDRDSTAYLVGFLSSFTLLIERELLAIRQSVVTTVEAVMQGIEDISSTVEQNKIDAEQILEFTYLHPDKETKVLIDDVQQLTDEVIENAFKQIHDSESEPVSTSKPEAAVQEGLTRLNVKLDESMGRLSKLDDSLSSSVFSIVGALSSEDLIAQRLEHTILSLKSLQTGLSFILIDYEERCRSEEIERVVKSILTYTYRQYTAEEEKERFRAIFGKIAV
;
A
#
# COMPACT_ATOMS: atom_id res chain seq x y z
N MET A 1 -23.03 -42.48 40.14
CA MET A 1 -23.71 -41.33 39.51
C MET A 1 -23.08 -39.99 39.90
N SER A 2 -21.77 -39.92 40.15
CA SER A 2 -21.07 -38.69 40.58
C SER A 2 -19.97 -38.23 39.62
N GLU A 3 -19.58 -39.03 38.63
CA GLU A 3 -18.53 -38.68 37.66
C GLU A 3 -19.04 -37.87 36.46
N ASP A 4 -20.31 -37.99 36.06
CA ASP A 4 -20.87 -37.27 34.89
C ASP A 4 -20.94 -35.75 35.09
N ARG A 5 -21.01 -35.29 36.35
CA ARG A 5 -20.99 -33.85 36.68
C ARG A 5 -19.64 -33.21 36.39
N ASP A 6 -18.54 -33.94 36.56
CA ASP A 6 -17.19 -33.42 36.28
C ASP A 6 -16.92 -33.35 34.78
N SER A 7 -17.39 -34.34 34.01
CA SER A 7 -17.25 -34.39 32.55
C SER A 7 -17.94 -33.21 31.85
N THR A 8 -19.15 -32.89 32.26
CA THR A 8 -19.92 -31.78 31.68
C THR A 8 -19.32 -30.43 32.09
N ALA A 9 -18.92 -30.27 33.35
CA ALA A 9 -18.26 -29.05 33.82
C ALA A 9 -16.91 -28.82 33.12
N TYR A 10 -16.15 -29.89 32.89
CA TYR A 10 -14.90 -29.84 32.13
C TYR A 10 -15.12 -29.40 30.68
N LEU A 11 -16.11 -29.98 29.99
CA LEU A 11 -16.44 -29.59 28.62
C LEU A 11 -16.89 -28.11 28.54
N VAL A 12 -17.71 -27.65 29.47
CA VAL A 12 -18.13 -26.24 29.54
C VAL A 12 -16.94 -25.31 29.79
N GLY A 13 -16.04 -25.68 30.69
CA GLY A 13 -14.80 -24.93 30.96
C GLY A 13 -13.88 -24.86 29.73
N PHE A 14 -13.75 -25.97 29.01
CA PHE A 14 -13.02 -26.02 27.74
C PHE A 14 -13.67 -25.11 26.69
N LEU A 15 -14.98 -25.20 26.48
CA LEU A 15 -15.70 -24.37 25.51
C LEU A 15 -15.57 -22.88 25.82
N SER A 16 -15.69 -22.49 27.10
CA SER A 16 -15.49 -21.10 27.51
C SER A 16 -14.06 -20.62 27.21
N SER A 17 -13.05 -21.45 27.51
CA SER A 17 -11.65 -21.13 27.22
C SER A 17 -11.38 -21.07 25.72
N PHE A 18 -12.03 -21.92 24.93
CA PHE A 18 -11.90 -21.94 23.48
C PHE A 18 -12.60 -20.74 22.84
N THR A 19 -13.76 -20.31 23.35
CA THR A 19 -14.39 -19.05 22.95
C THR A 19 -13.47 -17.86 23.20
N LEU A 20 -12.83 -17.80 24.38
CA LEU A 20 -11.85 -16.76 24.70
C LEU A 20 -10.67 -16.75 23.72
N LEU A 21 -10.18 -17.92 23.31
CA LEU A 21 -9.12 -18.03 22.29
C LEU A 21 -9.58 -17.44 20.96
N ILE A 22 -10.75 -17.84 20.47
CA ILE A 22 -11.28 -17.37 19.18
C ILE A 22 -11.55 -15.86 19.22
N GLU A 23 -12.11 -15.34 20.32
CA GLU A 23 -12.32 -13.90 20.49
C GLU A 23 -11.00 -13.12 20.41
N ARG A 24 -9.94 -13.62 21.06
CA ARG A 24 -8.62 -12.98 20.99
C ARG A 24 -8.00 -13.04 19.60
N GLU A 25 -8.13 -14.15 18.88
CA GLU A 25 -7.66 -14.23 17.50
C GLU A 25 -8.43 -13.29 16.58
N LEU A 26 -9.76 -13.21 16.69
CA LEU A 26 -10.58 -12.29 15.91
C LEU A 26 -10.27 -10.82 16.22
N LEU A 27 -10.01 -10.47 17.48
CA LEU A 27 -9.55 -9.13 17.86
C LEU A 27 -8.19 -8.79 17.25
N ALA A 28 -7.25 -9.74 17.26
CA ALA A 28 -5.94 -9.53 16.66
C ALA A 28 -6.03 -9.38 15.13
N ILE A 29 -6.86 -10.19 14.46
CA ILE A 29 -7.14 -10.06 13.03
C ILE A 29 -7.75 -8.69 12.72
N ARG A 30 -8.75 -8.26 13.51
CA ARG A 30 -9.35 -6.94 13.36
C ARG A 30 -8.32 -5.82 13.49
N GLN A 31 -7.43 -5.91 14.47
CA GLN A 31 -6.37 -4.91 14.65
C GLN A 31 -5.44 -4.88 13.44
N SER A 32 -5.04 -6.04 12.90
CA SER A 32 -4.26 -6.12 11.67
C SER A 32 -4.97 -5.43 10.50
N VAL A 33 -6.26 -5.72 10.27
CA VAL A 33 -7.06 -5.07 9.21
C VAL A 33 -7.07 -3.55 9.38
N VAL A 34 -7.31 -3.05 10.59
CA VAL A 34 -7.35 -1.60 10.87
C VAL A 34 -5.99 -0.97 10.55
N THR A 35 -4.90 -1.54 11.03
CA THR A 35 -3.54 -1.03 10.76
C THR A 35 -3.22 -1.03 9.26
N THR A 36 -3.62 -2.06 8.52
CA THR A 36 -3.43 -2.13 7.07
C THR A 36 -4.21 -1.03 6.36
N VAL A 37 -5.47 -0.82 6.73
CA VAL A 37 -6.31 0.25 6.14
C VAL A 37 -5.73 1.63 6.47
N GLU A 38 -5.30 1.86 7.70
CA GLU A 38 -4.65 3.11 8.12
C GLU A 38 -3.38 3.38 7.31
N ALA A 39 -2.52 2.37 7.10
CA ALA A 39 -1.32 2.50 6.29
C ALA A 39 -1.63 2.83 4.82
N VAL A 40 -2.67 2.22 4.24
CA VAL A 40 -3.13 2.54 2.88
C VAL A 40 -3.70 3.95 2.81
N MET A 41 -4.52 4.36 3.79
CA MET A 41 -5.08 5.71 3.84
C MET A 41 -3.99 6.77 3.96
N GLN A 42 -2.99 6.55 4.81
CA GLN A 42 -1.83 7.44 4.94
C GLN A 42 -1.05 7.52 3.63
N GLY A 43 -0.79 6.37 2.98
CA GLY A 43 -0.11 6.36 1.69
C GLY A 43 -0.88 7.14 0.60
N ILE A 44 -2.21 7.05 0.59
CA ILE A 44 -3.06 7.83 -0.32
C ILE A 44 -3.02 9.32 0.01
N GLU A 45 -3.07 9.68 1.29
CA GLU A 45 -2.98 11.08 1.74
C GLU A 45 -1.62 11.69 1.36
N ASP A 46 -0.52 10.95 1.55
CA ASP A 46 0.83 11.38 1.18
C ASP A 46 0.95 11.59 -0.35
N ILE A 47 0.38 10.67 -1.15
CA ILE A 47 0.32 10.81 -2.61
C ILE A 47 -0.50 12.05 -2.99
N SER A 48 -1.68 12.22 -2.38
CA SER A 48 -2.57 13.34 -2.67
C SER A 48 -1.91 14.68 -2.33
N SER A 49 -1.25 14.77 -1.17
CA SER A 49 -0.51 15.97 -0.75
C SER A 49 0.65 16.27 -1.70
N THR A 50 1.42 15.25 -2.08
CA THR A 50 2.54 15.40 -3.01
C THR A 50 2.08 15.85 -4.39
N VAL A 51 0.96 15.33 -4.89
CA VAL A 51 0.39 15.73 -6.19
C VAL A 51 -0.15 17.16 -6.15
N GLU A 52 -0.89 17.54 -5.11
CA GLU A 52 -1.42 18.90 -5.01
C GLU A 52 -0.31 19.93 -4.83
N GLN A 53 0.72 19.63 -4.04
CA GLN A 53 1.88 20.52 -3.90
C GLN A 53 2.59 20.71 -5.25
N ASN A 54 2.77 19.63 -6.02
CA ASN A 54 3.36 19.75 -7.35
C ASN A 54 2.49 20.54 -8.34
N LYS A 55 1.16 20.42 -8.24
CA LYS A 55 0.24 21.23 -9.03
C LYS A 55 0.39 22.72 -8.69
N ILE A 56 0.42 23.07 -7.40
CA ILE A 56 0.64 24.45 -6.94
C ILE A 56 2.00 24.96 -7.41
N ASP A 57 3.06 24.16 -7.29
CA ASP A 57 4.40 24.52 -7.73
C ASP A 57 4.43 24.71 -9.27
N ALA A 58 3.74 23.87 -10.03
CA ALA A 58 3.62 24.01 -11.49
C ALA A 58 2.82 25.25 -11.90
N GLU A 59 1.72 25.54 -11.21
CA GLU A 59 0.93 26.76 -11.39
C GLU A 59 1.76 28.00 -11.08
N GLN A 60 2.57 27.99 -10.00
CA GLN A 60 3.49 29.07 -9.67
C GLN A 60 4.60 29.26 -10.72
N ILE A 61 5.15 28.18 -11.28
CA ILE A 61 6.13 28.27 -12.36
C ILE A 61 5.49 28.88 -13.62
N LEU A 62 4.28 28.44 -13.97
CA LEU A 62 3.55 28.97 -15.12
C LEU A 62 3.17 30.43 -14.92
N GLU A 63 2.65 30.79 -13.74
CA GLU A 63 2.28 32.15 -13.37
C GLU A 63 3.49 33.07 -13.33
N PHE A 64 4.62 32.62 -12.75
CA PHE A 64 5.88 33.37 -12.80
C PHE A 64 6.35 33.59 -14.24
N THR A 65 6.29 32.55 -15.08
CA THR A 65 6.68 32.62 -16.49
C THR A 65 5.78 33.54 -17.32
N TYR A 66 4.49 33.65 -16.97
CA TYR A 66 3.48 34.38 -17.74
C TYR A 66 3.24 35.82 -17.25
N LEU A 67 3.26 36.07 -15.93
CA LEU A 67 3.05 37.40 -15.33
C LEU A 67 4.34 38.22 -15.20
N HIS A 68 5.49 37.55 -15.08
CA HIS A 68 6.80 38.18 -15.11
C HIS A 68 7.63 37.63 -16.27
N PRO A 69 7.19 37.81 -17.53
CA PRO A 69 8.06 37.52 -18.65
C PRO A 69 9.25 38.47 -18.52
N ASP A 70 10.43 37.91 -18.28
CA ASP A 70 11.66 38.70 -18.38
C ASP A 70 11.70 39.37 -19.75
N LYS A 71 12.37 40.53 -19.87
CA LYS A 71 12.51 41.22 -21.17
C LYS A 71 12.99 40.28 -22.28
N GLU A 72 13.77 39.25 -21.92
CA GLU A 72 14.27 38.20 -22.81
C GLU A 72 13.23 37.13 -23.18
N THR A 73 12.21 36.83 -22.34
CA THR A 73 11.11 35.92 -22.69
C THR A 73 10.13 36.57 -23.67
N LYS A 74 9.93 37.89 -23.56
CA LYS A 74 9.25 38.68 -24.60
C LYS A 74 10.02 38.69 -25.91
N VAL A 75 11.35 38.87 -25.86
CA VAL A 75 12.22 38.77 -27.05
C VAL A 75 12.18 37.37 -27.64
N LEU A 76 12.15 36.30 -26.85
CA LEU A 76 12.03 34.94 -27.39
C LEU A 76 10.68 34.68 -28.06
N ILE A 77 9.58 35.22 -27.51
CA ILE A 77 8.24 35.13 -28.11
C ILE A 77 8.18 35.96 -29.41
N ASP A 78 8.73 37.17 -29.40
CA ASP A 78 8.81 38.04 -30.58
C ASP A 78 9.73 37.44 -31.65
N ASP A 79 10.89 36.87 -31.26
CA ASP A 79 11.84 36.21 -32.18
C ASP A 79 11.23 34.92 -32.76
N VAL A 80 10.49 34.12 -31.98
CA VAL A 80 9.78 32.94 -32.50
C VAL A 80 8.64 33.36 -33.42
N GLN A 81 7.92 34.44 -33.11
CA GLN A 81 6.90 34.99 -34.00
C GLN A 81 7.53 35.52 -35.29
N GLN A 82 8.65 36.24 -35.19
CA GLN A 82 9.37 36.78 -36.34
C GLN A 82 10.00 35.67 -37.19
N LEU A 83 10.52 34.61 -36.58
CA LEU A 83 11.03 33.43 -37.28
C LEU A 83 9.88 32.66 -37.95
N THR A 84 8.71 32.60 -37.32
CA THR A 84 7.51 31.98 -37.91
C THR A 84 7.01 32.80 -39.08
N ASP A 85 6.97 34.13 -38.95
CA ASP A 85 6.61 35.06 -40.02
C ASP A 85 7.64 35.03 -41.15
N GLU A 86 8.94 34.95 -40.87
CA GLU A 86 10.00 34.78 -41.87
C GLU A 86 9.93 33.40 -42.55
N VAL A 87 9.57 32.34 -41.85
CA VAL A 87 9.39 31.00 -42.46
C VAL A 87 8.14 31.00 -43.34
N ILE A 88 7.06 31.65 -42.92
CA ILE A 88 5.86 31.83 -43.73
C ILE A 88 6.17 32.70 -44.96
N GLU A 89 6.86 33.83 -44.77
CA GLU A 89 7.23 34.75 -45.84
C GLU A 89 8.27 34.14 -46.79
N ASN A 90 9.22 33.34 -46.30
CA ASN A 90 10.17 32.58 -47.10
C ASN A 90 9.51 31.39 -47.81
N ALA A 91 8.50 30.76 -47.23
CA ALA A 91 7.68 29.77 -47.92
C ALA A 91 6.83 30.42 -49.03
N PHE A 92 6.35 31.65 -48.82
CA PHE A 92 5.68 32.45 -49.84
C PHE A 92 6.65 32.99 -50.92
N LYS A 93 7.89 33.33 -50.57
CA LYS A 93 8.94 33.79 -51.50
C LYS A 93 9.60 32.66 -52.27
N GLN A 94 9.74 31.45 -51.71
CA GLN A 94 10.20 30.26 -52.44
C GLN A 94 9.23 29.80 -53.54
N ILE A 95 7.98 30.25 -53.50
CA ILE A 95 7.03 30.09 -54.61
C ILE A 95 7.27 31.15 -55.70
N HIS A 96 7.94 32.27 -55.39
CA HIS A 96 7.95 33.43 -56.28
C HIS A 96 9.29 33.86 -56.87
N ASP A 97 10.47 33.66 -56.27
CA ASP A 97 11.71 34.04 -56.97
C ASP A 97 12.98 33.30 -56.51
N SER A 98 13.80 32.93 -57.50
CA SER A 98 15.14 32.38 -57.35
C SER A 98 16.17 33.51 -57.15
N GLU A 99 17.19 33.23 -56.34
CA GLU A 99 18.46 33.97 -56.16
C GLU A 99 18.43 35.27 -55.33
N SER A 100 19.09 35.28 -54.14
CA SER A 100 20.27 36.14 -53.85
C SER A 100 20.73 36.16 -52.36
N GLU A 101 22.04 35.97 -52.19
CA GLU A 101 23.04 36.36 -51.16
C GLU A 101 22.92 36.08 -49.63
N PRO A 102 24.07 35.78 -48.96
CA PRO A 102 24.12 35.45 -47.54
C PRO A 102 24.29 36.71 -46.66
N VAL A 103 23.35 36.92 -45.74
CA VAL A 103 23.42 37.99 -44.74
C VAL A 103 24.44 37.62 -43.65
N SER A 104 25.45 38.47 -43.50
CA SER A 104 26.47 38.41 -42.45
C SER A 104 25.87 38.72 -41.07
N THR A 105 25.77 37.72 -40.20
CA THR A 105 25.40 37.87 -38.79
C THR A 105 26.65 37.84 -37.93
N SER A 106 27.09 39.00 -37.43
CA SER A 106 28.13 39.07 -36.40
C SER A 106 27.49 39.37 -35.04
N LYS A 107 27.55 38.34 -34.17
CA LYS A 107 27.43 38.34 -32.70
C LYS A 107 26.04 38.43 -32.02
N PRO A 108 25.18 37.41 -32.16
CA PRO A 108 24.17 37.04 -31.16
C PRO A 108 24.56 35.80 -30.33
N GLU A 109 25.69 35.15 -30.61
CA GLU A 109 26.01 33.82 -30.06
C GLU A 109 26.20 33.82 -28.54
N ALA A 110 26.86 34.82 -27.95
CA ALA A 110 27.12 34.85 -26.52
C ALA A 110 25.86 35.02 -25.66
N ALA A 111 24.89 35.82 -26.12
CA ALA A 111 23.62 36.03 -25.42
C ALA A 111 22.67 34.82 -25.58
N VAL A 112 22.65 34.22 -26.78
CA VAL A 112 21.90 32.98 -27.04
C VAL A 112 22.48 31.80 -26.25
N GLN A 113 23.80 31.75 -26.08
CA GLN A 113 24.49 30.68 -25.34
C GLN A 113 24.32 30.81 -23.82
N GLU A 114 24.27 32.03 -23.29
CA GLU A 114 23.93 32.31 -21.88
C GLU A 114 22.43 32.04 -21.60
N GLY A 115 21.56 32.34 -22.57
CA GLY A 115 20.13 31.99 -22.54
C GLY A 115 19.88 30.48 -22.59
N LEU A 116 20.58 29.75 -23.46
CA LEU A 116 20.55 28.28 -23.54
C LEU A 116 21.06 27.64 -22.25
N THR A 117 22.10 28.19 -21.62
CA THR A 117 22.58 27.67 -20.33
C THR A 117 21.58 27.92 -19.21
N ARG A 118 20.89 29.07 -19.16
CA ARG A 118 19.82 29.32 -18.17
C ARG A 118 18.58 28.46 -18.39
N LEU A 119 18.20 28.23 -19.65
CA LEU A 119 17.13 27.29 -20.00
C LEU A 119 17.51 25.86 -19.60
N ASN A 120 18.76 25.45 -19.84
CA ASN A 120 19.27 24.17 -19.38
C ASN A 120 19.21 24.05 -17.86
N VAL A 121 19.59 25.10 -17.12
CA VAL A 121 19.53 25.09 -15.65
C VAL A 121 18.09 24.97 -15.14
N LYS A 122 17.12 25.68 -15.73
CA LYS A 122 15.69 25.55 -15.37
C LYS A 122 15.10 24.20 -15.77
N LEU A 123 15.54 23.62 -16.88
CA LEU A 123 15.19 22.25 -17.30
C LEU A 123 15.80 21.20 -16.37
N ASP A 124 17.03 21.39 -15.93
CA ASP A 124 17.68 20.51 -14.95
C ASP A 124 16.97 20.59 -13.58
N GLU A 125 16.55 21.79 -13.16
CA GLU A 125 15.76 21.97 -11.93
C GLU A 125 14.38 21.31 -12.04
N SER A 126 13.71 21.41 -13.19
CA SER A 126 12.41 20.76 -13.40
C SER A 126 12.55 19.23 -13.51
N MET A 127 13.59 18.74 -14.17
CA MET A 127 13.93 17.30 -14.23
C MET A 127 14.29 16.75 -12.85
N GLY A 128 15.05 17.50 -12.05
CA GLY A 128 15.37 17.15 -10.66
C GLY A 128 14.16 17.14 -9.73
N ARG A 129 13.16 18.01 -9.98
CA ARG A 129 11.86 17.98 -9.29
C ARG A 129 11.01 16.79 -9.70
N LEU A 130 11.00 16.44 -10.99
CA LEU A 130 10.30 15.25 -11.50
C LEU A 130 10.89 13.96 -10.91
N SER A 131 12.23 13.88 -10.80
CA SER A 131 12.91 12.75 -10.15
C SER A 131 12.51 12.61 -8.68
N LYS A 132 12.41 13.72 -7.93
CA LYS A 132 11.96 13.69 -6.53
C LYS A 132 10.50 13.26 -6.38
N LEU A 133 9.65 13.65 -7.33
CA LEU A 133 8.26 13.21 -7.39
C LEU A 133 8.18 11.72 -7.64
N ASP A 134 8.96 11.22 -8.61
CA ASP A 134 9.04 9.78 -8.93
C ASP A 134 9.54 8.96 -7.73
N ASP A 135 10.57 9.45 -7.02
CA ASP A 135 11.08 8.82 -5.79
C ASP A 135 10.03 8.80 -4.67
N SER A 136 9.33 9.92 -4.46
CA SER A 136 8.30 10.04 -3.42
C SER A 136 7.08 9.17 -3.74
N LEU A 137 6.62 9.19 -4.99
CA LEU A 137 5.51 8.37 -5.46
C LEU A 137 5.88 6.88 -5.37
N SER A 138 7.09 6.51 -5.79
CA SER A 138 7.61 5.15 -5.66
C SER A 138 7.61 4.70 -4.20
N SER A 139 8.09 5.54 -3.28
CA SER A 139 8.08 5.25 -1.84
C SER A 139 6.66 5.02 -1.30
N SER A 140 5.70 5.88 -1.64
CA SER A 140 4.31 5.72 -1.20
C SER A 140 3.64 4.49 -1.82
N VAL A 141 3.92 4.18 -3.10
CA VAL A 141 3.44 2.97 -3.77
C VAL A 141 4.03 1.73 -3.11
N PHE A 142 5.34 1.70 -2.80
CA PHE A 142 5.96 0.60 -2.06
C PHE A 142 5.37 0.43 -0.66
N SER A 143 5.03 1.52 0.03
CA SER A 143 4.34 1.47 1.33
C SER A 143 2.95 0.82 1.20
N ILE A 144 2.17 1.22 0.20
CA ILE A 144 0.84 0.64 -0.07
C ILE A 144 0.96 -0.85 -0.45
N VAL A 145 1.90 -1.21 -1.32
CA VAL A 145 2.14 -2.62 -1.71
C VAL A 145 2.61 -3.45 -0.50
N GLY A 146 3.47 -2.88 0.34
CA GLY A 146 3.89 -3.50 1.59
C GLY A 146 2.71 -3.71 2.55
N ALA A 147 1.81 -2.72 2.68
CA ALA A 147 0.60 -2.86 3.46
C ALA A 147 -0.34 -3.94 2.87
N LEU A 148 -0.53 -3.98 1.55
CA LEU A 148 -1.35 -5.02 0.90
C LEU A 148 -0.77 -6.43 1.08
N SER A 149 0.55 -6.59 1.20
CA SER A 149 1.15 -7.89 1.52
C SER A 149 0.73 -8.45 2.90
N SER A 150 0.21 -7.60 3.79
CA SER A 150 -0.37 -8.03 5.07
C SER A 150 -1.78 -8.64 4.93
N GLU A 151 -2.45 -8.46 3.79
CA GLU A 151 -3.74 -9.09 3.50
C GLU A 151 -3.63 -10.61 3.46
N ASP A 152 -2.58 -11.16 2.84
CA ASP A 152 -2.31 -12.59 2.82
C ASP A 152 -2.15 -13.15 4.24
N LEU A 153 -1.48 -12.39 5.12
CA LEU A 153 -1.32 -12.76 6.52
C LEU A 153 -2.66 -12.72 7.28
N ILE A 154 -3.51 -11.73 7.00
CA ILE A 154 -4.87 -11.67 7.55
C ILE A 154 -5.70 -12.87 7.09
N ALA A 155 -5.66 -13.20 5.80
CA ALA A 155 -6.37 -14.32 5.21
C ALA A 155 -5.92 -15.66 5.82
N GLN A 156 -4.61 -15.85 5.97
CA GLN A 156 -4.04 -17.03 6.62
C GLN A 156 -4.53 -17.18 8.07
N ARG A 157 -4.53 -16.10 8.85
CA ARG A 157 -4.98 -16.14 10.26
C ARG A 157 -6.49 -16.39 10.38
N LEU A 158 -7.29 -15.86 9.46
CA LEU A 158 -8.71 -16.21 9.34
C LEU A 158 -8.88 -17.70 9.03
N GLU A 159 -8.08 -18.26 8.10
CA GLU A 159 -8.11 -19.67 7.78
C GLU A 159 -7.77 -20.55 8.99
N HIS A 160 -6.73 -20.22 9.77
CA HIS A 160 -6.40 -20.93 11.01
C HIS A 160 -7.56 -20.93 12.01
N THR A 161 -8.25 -19.79 12.13
CA THR A 161 -9.43 -19.64 13.00
C THR A 161 -10.58 -20.53 12.52
N ILE A 162 -10.86 -20.54 11.22
CA ILE A 162 -11.89 -21.39 10.60
C ILE A 162 -11.57 -22.87 10.80
N LEU A 163 -10.33 -23.29 10.58
CA LEU A 163 -9.89 -24.68 10.77
C LEU A 163 -10.04 -25.11 12.23
N SER A 164 -9.72 -24.23 13.18
CA SER A 164 -9.91 -24.47 14.61
C SER A 164 -11.39 -24.65 14.98
N LEU A 165 -12.27 -23.82 14.43
CA LEU A 165 -13.72 -23.96 14.59
C LEU A 165 -14.27 -25.26 13.97
N LYS A 166 -13.78 -25.65 12.79
CA LYS A 166 -14.15 -26.92 12.15
C LYS A 166 -13.70 -28.14 12.96
N SER A 167 -12.51 -28.07 13.57
CA SER A 167 -12.02 -29.10 14.48
C SER A 167 -12.91 -29.22 15.72
N LEU A 168 -13.26 -28.09 16.34
CA LEU A 168 -14.20 -28.04 17.45
C LEU A 168 -15.57 -28.63 17.06
N GLN A 169 -16.13 -28.20 15.92
CA GLN A 169 -17.41 -28.70 15.43
C GLN A 169 -17.38 -30.22 15.25
N THR A 170 -16.31 -30.76 14.66
CA THR A 170 -16.14 -32.20 14.44
C THR A 170 -16.02 -32.95 15.77
N GLY A 171 -15.25 -32.44 16.73
CA GLY A 171 -15.13 -33.03 18.06
C GLY A 171 -16.44 -33.01 18.85
N LEU A 172 -17.19 -31.91 18.81
CA LEU A 172 -18.51 -31.84 19.43
C LEU A 172 -19.52 -32.76 18.76
N SER A 173 -19.50 -32.84 17.43
CA SER A 173 -20.36 -33.76 16.68
C SER A 173 -20.06 -35.21 17.03
N PHE A 174 -18.78 -35.56 17.20
CA PHE A 174 -18.35 -36.88 17.65
C PHE A 174 -18.94 -37.24 19.02
N ILE A 175 -18.97 -36.30 19.97
CA ILE A 175 -19.54 -36.49 21.31
C ILE A 175 -21.08 -36.61 21.23
N LEU A 176 -21.73 -35.81 20.39
CA LEU A 176 -23.20 -35.75 20.32
C LEU A 176 -23.83 -36.95 19.60
N ILE A 177 -23.14 -37.58 18.65
CA ILE A 177 -23.67 -38.73 17.88
C ILE A 177 -24.02 -39.92 18.78
N ASP A 178 -23.24 -40.13 19.84
CA ASP A 178 -23.42 -41.25 20.76
C ASP A 178 -23.19 -40.79 22.20
N TYR A 179 -24.06 -39.89 22.64
CA TYR A 179 -23.91 -39.15 23.89
C TYR A 179 -23.79 -40.08 25.12
N GLU A 180 -24.53 -41.19 25.17
CA GLU A 180 -24.51 -42.10 26.32
C GLU A 180 -23.17 -42.85 26.46
N GLU A 181 -22.51 -43.19 25.35
CA GLU A 181 -21.20 -43.84 25.38
C GLU A 181 -20.04 -42.83 25.41
N ARG A 182 -20.18 -41.69 24.74
CA ARG A 182 -19.09 -40.74 24.45
C ARG A 182 -19.01 -39.51 25.36
N CYS A 183 -20.00 -39.32 26.24
CA CYS A 183 -19.94 -38.29 27.28
C CYS A 183 -19.15 -38.76 28.53
N ARG A 184 -18.42 -39.87 28.44
CA ARG A 184 -17.48 -40.32 29.47
C ARG A 184 -16.28 -39.38 29.56
N SER A 185 -15.79 -39.17 30.77
CA SER A 185 -14.71 -38.21 31.06
C SER A 185 -13.46 -38.44 30.20
N GLU A 186 -13.05 -39.70 30.04
CA GLU A 186 -11.87 -40.09 29.24
C GLU A 186 -12.00 -39.76 27.75
N GLU A 187 -13.21 -39.88 27.19
CA GLU A 187 -13.45 -39.60 25.78
C GLU A 187 -13.50 -38.10 25.52
N ILE A 188 -14.14 -37.34 26.41
CA ILE A 188 -14.15 -35.88 26.36
C ILE A 188 -12.72 -35.35 26.45
N GLU A 189 -11.90 -35.87 27.37
CA GLU A 189 -10.50 -35.46 27.49
C GLU A 189 -9.70 -35.76 26.21
N ARG A 190 -9.91 -36.94 25.61
CA ARG A 190 -9.28 -37.33 24.34
C ARG A 190 -9.67 -36.39 23.20
N VAL A 191 -10.96 -36.05 23.08
CA VAL A 191 -11.47 -35.14 22.07
C VAL A 191 -10.91 -33.73 22.28
N VAL A 192 -10.92 -33.22 23.52
CA VAL A 192 -10.35 -31.92 23.88
C VAL A 192 -8.87 -31.85 23.52
N LYS A 193 -8.06 -32.84 23.90
CA LYS A 193 -6.64 -32.90 23.54
C LYS A 193 -6.42 -32.95 22.04
N SER A 194 -7.25 -33.69 21.30
CA SER A 194 -7.19 -33.76 19.84
C SER A 194 -7.46 -32.39 19.20
N ILE A 195 -8.51 -31.68 19.65
CA ILE A 195 -8.84 -30.33 19.17
C ILE A 195 -7.69 -29.37 19.46
N LEU A 196 -7.21 -29.34 20.70
CA LEU A 196 -6.11 -28.46 21.13
C LEU A 196 -4.82 -28.72 20.33
N THR A 197 -4.48 -30.00 20.13
CA THR A 197 -3.30 -30.39 19.35
C THR A 197 -3.44 -29.98 17.89
N TYR A 198 -4.62 -30.19 17.30
CA TYR A 198 -4.88 -29.81 15.92
C TYR A 198 -4.79 -28.29 15.74
N THR A 199 -5.48 -27.52 16.58
CA THR A 199 -5.47 -26.05 16.57
C THR A 199 -4.05 -25.51 16.72
N TYR A 200 -3.29 -26.00 17.69
CA TYR A 200 -1.91 -25.54 17.91
C TYR A 200 -0.97 -25.84 16.72
N ARG A 201 -1.18 -26.96 16.02
CA ARG A 201 -0.39 -27.32 14.83
C ARG A 201 -0.68 -26.45 13.61
N GLN A 202 -1.88 -25.87 13.52
CA GLN A 202 -2.22 -24.97 12.42
C GLN A 202 -1.50 -23.62 12.53
N TYR A 203 -1.18 -23.18 13.75
CA TYR A 203 -0.52 -21.91 13.96
C TYR A 203 0.89 -21.88 13.39
N THR A 204 1.10 -20.97 12.46
CA THR A 204 2.40 -20.70 11.85
C THR A 204 3.14 -19.57 12.57
N ALA A 205 2.41 -18.61 13.14
CA ALA A 205 3.00 -17.49 13.87
C ALA A 205 3.24 -17.82 15.35
N GLU A 206 4.38 -17.37 15.89
CA GLU A 206 4.70 -17.58 17.32
C GLU A 206 3.74 -16.81 18.24
N GLU A 207 3.24 -15.65 17.82
CA GLU A 207 2.27 -14.89 18.61
C GLU A 207 0.95 -15.67 18.83
N GLU A 208 0.48 -16.42 17.81
CA GLU A 208 -0.70 -17.28 17.93
C GLU A 208 -0.44 -18.41 18.94
N LYS A 209 0.76 -19.00 18.89
CA LYS A 209 1.18 -20.03 19.85
C LYS A 209 1.30 -19.50 21.27
N GLU A 210 1.80 -18.29 21.45
CA GLU A 210 1.89 -17.65 22.77
C GLU A 210 0.50 -17.39 23.35
N ARG A 211 -0.44 -16.83 22.57
CA ARG A 211 -1.83 -16.65 23.01
C ARG A 211 -2.51 -17.96 23.34
N PHE A 212 -2.28 -19.00 22.54
CA PHE A 212 -2.76 -20.36 22.82
C PHE A 212 -2.21 -20.90 24.14
N ARG A 213 -0.89 -20.82 24.36
CA ARG A 213 -0.25 -21.28 25.60
C ARG A 213 -0.70 -20.47 26.82
N ALA A 214 -1.00 -19.18 26.67
CA ALA A 214 -1.52 -18.36 27.76
C ALA A 214 -2.89 -18.84 28.29
N ILE A 215 -3.69 -19.48 27.43
CA ILE A 215 -5.02 -20.00 27.78
C ILE A 215 -4.96 -21.48 28.17
N PHE A 216 -4.22 -22.29 27.40
CA PHE A 216 -4.23 -23.75 27.51
C PHE A 216 -2.93 -24.38 28.01
N GLY A 217 -1.89 -23.59 28.35
CA GLY A 217 -0.55 -24.08 28.66
C GLY A 217 -0.42 -25.05 29.83
N LYS A 218 -1.47 -25.23 30.65
CA LYS A 218 -1.56 -26.27 31.70
C LYS A 218 -2.34 -27.52 31.28
N ILE A 219 -3.07 -27.47 30.17
CA ILE A 219 -4.01 -28.49 29.68
C ILE A 219 -3.43 -29.20 28.43
N ALA A 220 -2.56 -28.53 27.69
CA ALA A 220 -1.95 -29.02 26.45
C ALA A 220 -0.59 -29.74 26.62
N VAL A 221 -0.11 -29.91 27.86
CA VAL A 221 1.14 -30.65 28.20
C VAL A 221 0.78 -31.92 28.94
#